data_AF-A0A961DDZ2-F1
#
_entry.id   AF-A0A961DDZ2-F1
#
_cell.length_a   1.000
_cell.length_b   1.000
_cell.length_c   1.000
_cell.angle_alpha   90.00
_cell.angle_beta   90.00
_cell.angle_gamma   90.00
#
_symmetry.space_group_name_H-M   'P 1'
#
loop_
_entity.id
_entity.type
_entity.pdbx_description
1 polymer ?
#
loop_
_entity_poly.entity_id
_entity_poly.type
_entity_poly.pdbx_seq_one_letter_code
_entity_poly.pdbx_strand_id
1 'polypeptide(L)'
;KDISPILDDPKAKVHDFAFSVAGTSKGLMLRDDRWVYIQYGEDAKGGIELFDMHKDPKQYTNLANSPEHAPVVIKWKERLAAKLKEVRANDLNP
;
A
#
# COMPACT_ATOMS: atom_id res chain seq x y z
N LYS A 1 -4.21 16.44 0.96
CA LYS A 1 -3.64 16.91 2.25
C LYS A 1 -2.58 17.95 1.95
N ASP A 2 -2.44 18.97 2.78
CA ASP A 2 -1.35 19.93 2.65
C ASP A 2 0.00 19.25 2.91
N ILE A 3 0.96 19.49 2.02
CA ILE A 3 2.32 18.96 2.11
C ILE A 3 3.33 20.03 2.52
N SER A 4 2.95 21.31 2.61
CA SER A 4 3.86 22.41 2.94
C SER A 4 4.74 22.18 4.18
N PRO A 5 4.30 21.49 5.26
CA PRO A 5 5.15 21.28 6.43
C PRO A 5 6.45 20.52 6.15
N ILE A 6 6.50 19.67 5.11
CA ILE A 6 7.74 18.93 4.75
C ILE A 6 8.78 19.81 4.05
N LEU A 7 8.39 21.01 3.60
CA LEU A 7 9.32 22.00 3.02
C LEU A 7 10.15 22.69 4.13
N ASP A 8 9.57 22.84 5.32
CA ASP A 8 10.21 23.47 6.48
C ASP A 8 10.91 22.44 7.40
N ASP A 9 10.31 21.25 7.59
CA ASP A 9 10.86 20.17 8.39
C ASP A 9 10.93 18.84 7.61
N PRO A 10 12.13 18.34 7.24
CA PRO A 10 12.27 17.08 6.53
C PRO A 10 11.84 15.85 7.34
N LYS A 11 11.59 15.98 8.65
CA LYS A 11 11.06 14.91 9.50
C LYS A 11 9.54 14.94 9.62
N ALA A 12 8.87 15.98 9.10
CA ALA A 12 7.42 16.06 9.13
C ALA A 12 6.79 14.91 8.32
N LYS A 13 5.72 14.33 8.86
CA LYS A 13 5.00 13.20 8.25
C LYS A 13 3.56 13.59 7.92
N VAL A 14 3.23 13.61 6.63
CA VAL A 14 1.88 13.97 6.14
C VAL A 14 1.01 12.73 5.87
N HIS A 15 1.65 11.62 5.52
CA HIS A 15 0.98 10.38 5.12
C HIS A 15 1.60 9.19 5.88
N ASP A 16 0.75 8.25 6.30
CA ASP A 16 1.21 7.00 6.90
C ASP A 16 1.75 6.00 5.88
N PHE A 17 1.22 6.06 4.66
CA PHE A 17 1.63 5.25 3.52
C PHE A 17 1.32 6.00 2.21
N ALA A 18 2.04 5.66 1.16
CA ALA A 18 1.72 6.03 -0.21
C ALA A 18 0.77 5.00 -0.84
N PHE A 19 -0.16 5.46 -1.68
CA PHE A 19 -1.05 4.61 -2.47
C PHE A 19 -0.79 4.86 -3.96
N SER A 20 -0.66 3.79 -4.75
CA SER A 20 -0.43 3.86 -6.19
C SER A 20 -1.28 2.83 -6.92
N VAL A 21 -1.67 3.15 -8.16
CA VAL A 21 -2.49 2.30 -9.02
C VAL A 21 -1.78 2.08 -10.36
N ALA A 22 -1.75 0.83 -10.81
CA ALA A 22 -1.24 0.46 -12.12
C ALA A 22 -2.43 0.07 -13.01
N GLY A 23 -2.81 0.96 -13.93
CA GLY A 23 -4.02 0.80 -14.76
C GLY A 23 -4.02 -0.49 -15.59
N THR A 24 -2.90 -0.82 -16.24
CA THR A 24 -2.80 -1.98 -17.14
C THR A 24 -2.83 -3.33 -16.40
N SER A 25 -2.17 -3.43 -15.25
CA SER A 25 -2.09 -4.67 -14.45
C SER A 25 -3.15 -4.78 -13.37
N LYS A 26 -4.00 -3.74 -13.19
CA LYS A 26 -4.93 -3.61 -12.06
C LYS A 26 -4.23 -3.75 -10.70
N GLY A 27 -2.95 -3.36 -10.64
CA GLY A 27 -2.16 -3.41 -9.42
C GLY A 27 -2.54 -2.26 -8.49
N LEU A 28 -2.78 -2.59 -7.23
CA LEU A 28 -3.08 -1.65 -6.15
C LEU A 28 -1.98 -1.77 -5.10
N MET A 29 -1.15 -0.74 -4.98
CA MET A 29 0.00 -0.75 -4.08
C MET A 29 -0.22 0.20 -2.90
N LEU A 30 0.03 -0.31 -1.69
CA LEU A 30 0.31 0.53 -0.53
C LEU A 30 1.75 0.33 -0.08
N ARG A 31 2.42 1.42 0.29
CA ARG A 31 3.79 1.39 0.80
C ARG A 31 3.96 2.30 2.01
N ASP A 32 4.47 1.77 3.11
CA ASP A 32 5.02 2.56 4.21
C ASP A 32 6.55 2.42 4.28
N ASP A 33 7.14 2.87 5.38
CA ASP A 33 8.59 2.78 5.62
C ASP A 33 9.12 1.34 5.56
N ARG A 34 8.34 0.37 6.05
CA ARG A 34 8.78 -1.01 6.20
C ARG A 34 8.17 -1.96 5.17
N TRP A 35 6.90 -1.80 4.81
CA TRP A 35 6.21 -2.77 3.97
C TRP A 35 5.80 -2.20 2.63
N VAL A 36 5.92 -3.03 1.60
CA VAL A 36 5.24 -2.86 0.32
C VAL A 36 4.20 -3.96 0.21
N TYR A 37 2.94 -3.58 0.04
CA TYR A 37 1.83 -4.48 -0.23
C TYR A 37 1.28 -4.18 -1.62
N ILE A 38 1.20 -5.20 -2.48
CA ILE A 38 0.60 -5.10 -3.81
C ILE A 38 -0.51 -6.13 -3.89
N GLN A 39 -1.67 -5.70 -4.38
CA GLN A 39 -2.80 -6.56 -4.65
C GLN A 39 -3.26 -6.38 -6.10
N TYR A 40 -3.47 -7.47 -6.81
CA TYR A 40 -3.95 -7.44 -8.19
C TYR A 40 -5.45 -7.69 -8.24
N GLY A 41 -6.19 -6.64 -8.60
CA GLY A 41 -7.65 -6.59 -8.51
C GLY A 41 -8.14 -6.38 -7.07
N GLU A 42 -9.32 -5.75 -6.91
CA GLU A 42 -9.88 -5.47 -5.58
C GLU A 42 -10.27 -6.74 -4.81
N ASP A 43 -10.55 -7.84 -5.51
CA ASP A 43 -10.83 -9.16 -4.92
C ASP A 43 -9.57 -10.01 -4.70
N ALA A 44 -8.39 -9.45 -4.99
CA ALA A 44 -7.08 -10.10 -4.87
C ALA A 44 -6.89 -11.39 -5.70
N LYS A 45 -7.78 -11.68 -6.66
CA LYS A 45 -7.68 -12.91 -7.46
C LYS A 45 -6.46 -12.95 -8.38
N GLY A 46 -5.90 -11.80 -8.73
CA GLY A 46 -4.66 -11.73 -9.50
C GLY A 46 -3.39 -12.00 -8.68
N GLY A 47 -3.53 -12.23 -7.37
CA GLY A 47 -2.41 -12.47 -6.47
C GLY A 47 -2.10 -11.30 -5.55
N ILE A 48 -1.19 -11.57 -4.62
CA ILE A 48 -0.75 -10.63 -3.59
C ILE A 48 0.77 -10.72 -3.47
N GLU A 49 1.39 -9.57 -3.26
CA GLU A 49 2.79 -9.46 -2.91
C GLU A 49 2.98 -8.67 -1.62
N LEU A 50 3.88 -9.14 -0.78
CA LEU A 50 4.29 -8.45 0.44
C LEU A 50 5.82 -8.50 0.53
N PHE A 51 6.46 -7.34 0.67
CA PHE A 51 7.92 -7.23 0.83
C PHE A 51 8.27 -6.44 2.10
N ASP A 52 9.24 -6.92 2.87
CA ASP A 52 9.83 -6.21 4.01
C ASP A 52 11.02 -5.38 3.50
N MET A 53 10.85 -4.07 3.37
CA MET A 53 11.86 -3.14 2.86
C MET A 53 13.08 -2.99 3.78
N HIS A 54 12.97 -3.35 5.06
CA HIS A 54 14.12 -3.31 5.98
C HIS A 54 15.01 -4.53 5.79
N LYS A 55 14.41 -5.71 5.53
CA LYS A 55 15.15 -6.97 5.32
C LYS A 55 15.51 -7.24 3.86
N ASP A 56 14.64 -6.80 2.95
CA ASP A 56 14.71 -7.03 1.52
C ASP A 56 14.40 -5.73 0.74
N PRO A 57 15.31 -4.75 0.79
CA PRO A 57 15.11 -3.47 0.11
C PRO A 57 15.00 -3.58 -1.42
N LYS A 58 15.38 -4.74 -1.99
CA LYS A 58 15.32 -5.03 -3.43
C LYS A 58 14.08 -5.82 -3.84
N GLN A 59 13.24 -6.23 -2.88
CA GLN A 59 11.94 -6.88 -3.12
C GLN A 59 12.07 -8.20 -3.91
N TYR A 60 13.02 -9.04 -3.56
CA TYR A 60 13.18 -10.35 -4.18
C TYR A 60 12.29 -11.44 -3.58
N THR A 61 11.91 -11.30 -2.31
CA THR A 61 11.22 -12.33 -1.55
C THR A 61 9.79 -11.94 -1.28
N ASN A 62 8.85 -12.50 -2.04
CA ASN A 62 7.42 -12.31 -1.76
C ASN A 62 7.02 -13.11 -0.51
N LEU A 63 6.59 -12.39 0.53
CA LEU A 63 6.20 -12.93 1.84
C LEU A 63 4.68 -13.19 1.96
N ALA A 64 3.89 -12.94 0.92
CA ALA A 64 2.43 -12.98 1.00
C ALA A 64 1.86 -14.34 1.43
N ASN A 65 2.56 -15.45 1.11
CA ASN A 65 2.16 -16.81 1.47
C ASN A 65 2.91 -17.36 2.69
N SER A 66 3.77 -16.55 3.34
CA SER A 66 4.47 -16.95 4.55
C SER A 66 3.50 -16.98 5.74
N PRO A 67 3.36 -18.11 6.46
CA PRO A 67 2.47 -18.18 7.61
C PRO A 67 2.81 -17.15 8.71
N GLU A 68 4.09 -16.85 8.90
CA GLU A 68 4.59 -15.85 9.86
C GLU A 68 4.08 -14.44 9.53
N HIS A 69 3.87 -14.14 8.24
CA HIS A 69 3.48 -12.81 7.77
C HIS A 69 1.98 -12.69 7.49
N ALA A 70 1.19 -13.75 7.69
CA ALA A 70 -0.25 -13.73 7.49
C ALA A 70 -0.96 -12.57 8.24
N PRO A 71 -0.62 -12.25 9.51
CA PRO A 71 -1.21 -11.10 10.20
C PRO A 71 -0.90 -9.76 9.52
N VAL A 72 0.30 -9.63 8.93
CA VAL A 72 0.71 -8.43 8.18
C VAL A 72 -0.13 -8.32 6.91
N VAL A 73 -0.24 -9.40 6.14
CA VAL A 73 -1.06 -9.44 4.92
C VAL A 73 -2.51 -9.03 5.20
N ILE A 74 -3.13 -9.57 6.27
CA ILE A 74 -4.50 -9.23 6.67
C ILE A 74 -4.63 -7.74 6.96
N LYS A 75 -3.72 -7.19 7.78
CA LYS A 75 -3.71 -5.76 8.11
C LYS A 75 -3.59 -4.87 6.87
N TRP A 76 -2.77 -5.25 5.90
CA TRP A 76 -2.60 -4.47 4.66
C TRP A 76 -3.80 -4.58 3.71
N LYS A 77 -4.48 -5.74 3.65
CA LYS A 77 -5.77 -5.88 2.96
C LYS A 77 -6.81 -4.90 3.51
N GLU A 78 -6.95 -4.84 4.83
CA GLU A 78 -7.89 -3.94 5.50
C GLU A 78 -7.56 -2.47 5.22
N ARG A 79 -6.27 -2.09 5.29
CA ARG A 79 -5.79 -0.74 4.94
C ARG A 79 -6.12 -0.39 3.49
N LEU A 80 -5.93 -1.31 2.55
CA LEU A 80 -6.24 -1.09 1.15
C LEU A 80 -7.75 -0.89 0.93
N ALA A 81 -8.58 -1.75 1.52
CA ALA A 81 -10.03 -1.62 1.45
C ALA A 81 -10.51 -0.27 2.00
N ALA A 82 -9.98 0.15 3.15
CA ALA A 82 -10.28 1.45 3.73
C ALA A 82 -9.84 2.60 2.81
N LYS A 83 -8.64 2.50 2.22
CA LYS A 83 -8.13 3.53 1.31
C LYS A 83 -8.97 3.66 0.04
N LEU A 84 -9.41 2.55 -0.56
CA LEU A 84 -10.29 2.57 -1.73
C LEU A 84 -11.64 3.22 -1.40
N LYS A 85 -12.19 2.97 -0.21
CA LYS A 85 -13.42 3.63 0.25
C LYS A 85 -13.22 5.14 0.41
N GLU A 86 -12.10 5.57 0.99
CA GLU A 86 -11.74 7.00 1.11
C GLU A 86 -11.61 7.65 -0.26
N VAL A 87 -10.93 7.02 -1.21
CA VAL A 87 -10.76 7.55 -2.58
C VAL A 87 -12.11 7.74 -3.25
N ARG A 88 -13.01 6.75 -3.19
CA ARG A 88 -14.36 6.83 -3.77
C ARG A 88 -15.22 7.93 -3.16
N ALA A 89 -15.09 8.17 -1.86
CA ALA A 89 -15.82 9.25 -1.19
C ALA A 89 -15.38 10.65 -1.65
N ASN A 90 -14.18 10.76 -2.23
CA ASN A 90 -13.63 11.99 -2.80
C ASN A 90 -13.65 11.98 -4.33
N ASP A 91 -14.28 10.98 -4.94
CA ASP A 91 -14.39 10.90 -6.39
C ASP A 91 -15.37 11.96 -6.89
N LEU A 92 -15.09 12.52 -8.06
CA LEU A 92 -16.01 13.46 -8.69
C LEU A 92 -17.13 12.61 -9.30
N ASN A 93 -18.34 12.72 -8.74
CA ASN A 93 -19.50 12.10 -9.36
C ASN A 93 -19.61 12.57 -10.83
N PRO A 94 -19.90 11.67 -11.78
CA PRO A 94 -20.00 12.01 -13.19
C PRO A 94 -21.10 13.03 -13.49
#